data_AF-A0A8C0I2L7-F1
#
_entry.id   AF-A0A8C0I2L7-F1
#
_cell.length_a   1.000
_cell.length_b   1.000
_cell.length_c   1.000
_cell.angle_alpha   90.00
_cell.angle_beta   90.00
_cell.angle_gamma   90.00
#
_symmetry.space_group_name_H-M   'P 1'
#
loop_
_entity.id
_entity.type
_entity.pdbx_description
1 polymer ?
#
loop_
_entity_poly.entity_id
_entity_poly.type
_entity_poly.pdbx_seq_one_letter_code
_entity_poly.pdbx_strand_id
1 'polypeptide(L)'
;MFFSTGVIAVLWVLAFGIGLTPFLGWNSKDSATNCTEPWDGTTNASCCLVKCLFENVVPMSYMVYFNFFGCVLPPLLIMLVIYVKIFLVACRQLQRMELMDHSRTVLQREIHAAKSLAVIVGVFALCWLPVHVINCATLSQPAWAKEKPEWATNTAILLSHANSVVNPIVYASRNRDFRYAFHQIISRFCVPLPELDK
;
A
#
# COMPACT_ATOMS: atom_id res chain seq x y z
N MET A 1 6.55 25.21 1.97
CA MET A 1 6.75 24.38 3.18
C MET A 1 5.44 24.16 3.94
N PHE A 2 4.68 25.20 4.30
CA PHE A 2 3.38 25.09 5.01
C PHE A 2 2.31 24.24 4.28
N PHE A 3 2.23 24.34 2.95
CA PHE A 3 1.28 23.56 2.16
C PHE A 3 1.53 22.05 2.27
N SER A 4 2.80 21.62 2.29
CA SER A 4 3.17 20.21 2.39
C SER A 4 2.82 19.62 3.77
N THR A 5 3.03 20.37 4.85
CA THR A 5 2.71 19.92 6.21
C THR A 5 1.20 19.84 6.45
N GLY A 6 0.42 20.78 5.91
CA GLY A 6 -1.04 20.74 5.98
C GLY A 6 -1.63 19.52 5.28
N VAL A 7 -1.12 19.18 4.09
CA VAL A 7 -1.54 17.97 3.35
C VAL A 7 -1.22 16.71 4.15
N ILE A 8 -0.04 16.63 4.77
CA ILE A 8 0.35 15.49 5.61
C ILE A 8 -0.61 15.34 6.80
N ALA A 9 -0.95 16.44 7.48
CA ALA A 9 -1.90 16.40 8.61
C ALA A 9 -3.28 15.89 8.18
N VAL A 10 -3.79 16.37 7.04
CA VAL A 10 -5.07 15.89 6.49
C VAL A 10 -5.02 14.40 6.15
N LEU A 11 -3.93 13.92 5.54
CA LEU A 11 -3.76 12.50 5.22
C LEU A 11 -3.76 11.62 6.48
N TRP A 12 -3.12 12.08 7.57
CA TRP A 12 -3.16 11.38 8.85
C TRP A 12 -4.55 11.35 9.45
N VAL A 13 -5.26 12.48 9.47
CA VAL A 13 -6.65 12.55 9.99
C VAL A 13 -7.57 11.62 9.20
N LEU A 14 -7.46 11.60 7.87
CA LEU A 14 -8.21 10.69 7.02
C LEU A 14 -7.86 9.22 7.31
N ALA A 15 -6.58 8.88 7.46
CA ALA A 15 -6.15 7.52 7.77
C ALA A 15 -6.70 7.04 9.13
N PHE A 16 -6.68 7.90 10.15
CA PHE A 16 -7.29 7.62 11.44
C PHE A 16 -8.81 7.45 11.34
N GLY A 17 -9.50 8.33 10.61
CA GLY A 17 -10.95 8.24 10.41
C GLY A 17 -11.35 6.93 9.72
N ILE A 18 -10.63 6.56 8.66
CA ILE A 18 -10.83 5.28 7.94
C ILE A 18 -10.60 4.11 8.91
N GLY A 19 -9.46 4.08 9.61
CA GLY A 19 -9.10 2.98 10.52
C GLY A 19 -10.01 2.82 11.73
N LEU A 20 -10.63 3.90 12.21
CA LEU A 20 -11.55 3.89 13.35
C LEU A 20 -12.99 3.55 12.96
N THR A 21 -13.32 3.47 11.67
CA THR A 21 -14.69 3.21 11.21
C THR A 21 -15.28 1.89 11.76
N PRO A 22 -14.53 0.77 11.87
CA PRO A 22 -15.04 -0.43 12.53
C PRO A 22 -15.33 -0.26 14.04
N PHE A 23 -14.58 0.62 14.71
CA PHE A 23 -14.79 0.93 16.14
C PHE A 23 -16.01 1.81 16.39
N LEU A 24 -16.40 2.63 15.41
CA LEU A 24 -17.57 3.52 15.47
C LEU A 24 -18.91 2.82 15.21
N GLY A 25 -18.91 1.50 15.00
CA GLY A 25 -20.15 0.70 14.92
C GLY A 25 -20.24 -0.22 13.71
N TRP A 26 -19.38 -0.07 12.70
CA TRP A 26 -19.38 -0.94 11.52
C TRP A 26 -18.51 -2.19 11.72
N ASN A 27 -18.85 -2.99 12.73
CA ASN A 27 -18.16 -4.24 13.09
C ASN A 27 -19.12 -5.44 13.05
N SER A 28 -18.57 -6.65 12.90
CA SER A 28 -19.35 -7.89 12.85
C SER A 28 -19.54 -8.50 14.24
N LYS A 29 -20.10 -7.75 15.18
CA LYS A 29 -20.41 -8.24 16.55
C LYS A 29 -21.36 -9.45 16.55
N ASP A 30 -22.31 -9.50 15.61
CA ASP A 30 -23.34 -10.55 15.55
C ASP A 30 -22.86 -11.88 14.93
N SER A 31 -21.69 -11.91 14.28
CA SER A 31 -21.09 -13.18 13.80
C SER A 31 -20.18 -13.85 14.86
N ALA A 32 -19.90 -13.15 15.96
CA ALA A 32 -19.06 -13.62 17.06
C ALA A 32 -19.81 -14.52 18.06
N THR A 33 -21.11 -14.74 17.87
CA THR A 33 -21.96 -15.62 18.70
C THR A 33 -21.69 -17.11 18.50
N ASN A 34 -20.91 -17.52 17.50
CA ASN A 34 -20.47 -18.90 17.34
C ASN A 34 -19.25 -19.18 18.23
N CYS A 35 -19.51 -19.45 19.51
CA CYS A 35 -18.54 -19.96 20.46
C CYS A 35 -17.79 -21.15 19.85
N THR A 36 -16.49 -21.01 19.56
CA THR A 36 -15.73 -22.11 18.91
C THR A 36 -15.03 -23.00 19.93
N GLU A 37 -14.85 -22.56 21.19
CA GLU A 37 -14.28 -23.39 22.26
C GLU A 37 -14.93 -23.04 23.62
N PRO A 38 -15.58 -24.00 24.31
CA PRO A 38 -15.84 -23.86 25.74
C PRO A 38 -14.52 -24.10 26.48
N TRP A 39 -14.00 -23.08 27.16
CA TRP A 39 -12.89 -23.32 28.08
C TRP A 39 -13.44 -23.99 29.33
N ASP A 40 -13.05 -25.25 29.49
CA ASP A 40 -13.39 -26.18 30.56
C ASP A 40 -14.87 -26.54 30.70
N GLY A 41 -15.12 -27.86 30.77
CA GLY A 41 -16.44 -28.48 30.89
C GLY A 41 -17.14 -28.24 32.23
N THR A 42 -17.18 -27.00 32.70
CA THR A 42 -17.99 -26.57 33.83
C THR A 42 -19.02 -25.56 33.35
N THR A 43 -20.28 -26.00 33.38
CA THR A 43 -21.49 -25.21 33.22
C THR A 43 -21.47 -23.98 34.14
N ASN A 44 -21.00 -22.83 33.62
CA ASN A 44 -21.34 -21.50 34.10
C ASN A 44 -21.18 -20.53 32.92
N ALA A 45 -22.31 -20.13 32.34
CA ALA A 45 -22.39 -19.15 31.28
C ALA A 45 -21.77 -17.83 31.73
N SER A 46 -20.70 -17.35 31.10
CA SER A 46 -20.31 -15.91 31.05
C SER A 46 -19.06 -15.57 30.22
N CYS A 47 -18.28 -16.51 29.68
CA CYS A 47 -17.11 -16.14 28.87
C CYS A 47 -17.10 -16.86 27.52
N CYS A 48 -17.57 -16.18 26.47
CA CYS A 48 -17.38 -16.60 25.08
C CYS A 48 -16.07 -15.99 24.58
N LEU A 49 -15.05 -16.83 24.35
CA LEU A 49 -13.80 -16.41 23.74
C LEU A 49 -13.93 -16.47 22.22
N VAL A 50 -14.03 -15.30 21.59
CA VAL A 50 -14.08 -15.17 20.13
C VAL A 50 -12.67 -15.26 19.57
N LYS A 51 -12.42 -16.12 18.57
CA LYS A 51 -11.13 -16.14 17.86
C LYS A 51 -10.93 -14.79 17.16
N CYS A 52 -9.87 -14.08 17.54
CA CYS A 52 -9.47 -12.78 17.00
C CYS A 52 -8.88 -12.91 15.58
N LEU A 53 -9.75 -13.24 14.61
CA LEU A 53 -9.42 -13.28 13.20
C LEU A 53 -9.93 -12.01 12.53
N PHE A 54 -9.12 -11.41 11.65
CA PHE A 54 -9.44 -10.16 10.96
C PHE A 54 -10.81 -10.22 10.25
N GLU A 55 -11.14 -11.36 9.64
CA GLU A 55 -12.39 -11.59 8.91
C GLU A 55 -13.63 -11.62 9.82
N ASN A 56 -13.44 -11.92 11.12
CA ASN A 56 -14.52 -11.96 12.11
C ASN A 56 -14.82 -10.57 12.68
N VAL A 57 -13.80 -9.73 12.82
CA VAL A 57 -13.94 -8.40 13.45
C VAL A 57 -14.20 -7.29 12.44
N VAL A 58 -13.61 -7.39 11.24
CA VAL A 58 -13.75 -6.41 10.16
C VAL A 58 -14.61 -7.00 9.05
N PRO A 59 -15.80 -6.42 8.77
CA PRO A 59 -16.68 -6.94 7.75
C PRO A 59 -16.07 -6.79 6.35
N MET A 60 -16.16 -7.83 5.53
CA MET A 60 -15.66 -7.80 4.14
C MET A 60 -16.34 -6.72 3.29
N SER A 61 -17.60 -6.40 3.59
CA SER A 61 -18.32 -5.29 2.94
C SER A 61 -17.65 -3.93 3.16
N TYR A 62 -17.11 -3.67 4.36
CA TYR A 62 -16.33 -2.47 4.66
C TYR A 62 -15.00 -2.48 3.87
N MET A 63 -14.29 -3.61 3.89
CA MET A 63 -13.00 -3.74 3.20
C MET A 63 -13.11 -3.58 1.68
N VAL A 64 -14.23 -4.01 1.09
CA VAL A 64 -14.46 -3.89 -0.35
C VAL A 64 -15.04 -2.52 -0.70
N TYR A 65 -16.21 -2.15 -0.17
CA TYR A 65 -16.91 -0.95 -0.65
C TYR A 65 -16.27 0.34 -0.19
N PHE A 66 -15.90 0.43 1.09
CA PHE A 66 -15.33 1.67 1.62
C PHE A 66 -13.82 1.73 1.37
N ASN A 67 -13.09 0.70 1.79
CA ASN A 67 -11.64 0.72 1.70
C ASN A 67 -11.13 0.56 0.25
N PHE A 68 -11.54 -0.48 -0.47
CA PHE A 68 -11.08 -0.67 -1.86
C PHE A 68 -11.68 0.35 -2.82
N PHE A 69 -13.01 0.42 -2.97
CA PHE A 69 -13.64 1.33 -3.92
C PHE A 69 -13.59 2.81 -3.52
N GLY A 70 -13.58 3.12 -2.22
CA GLY A 70 -13.54 4.51 -1.74
C GLY A 70 -12.13 5.07 -1.55
N CYS A 71 -11.21 4.28 -0.99
CA CYS A 71 -9.90 4.80 -0.58
C CYS A 71 -8.73 4.37 -1.48
N VAL A 72 -8.77 3.18 -2.07
CA VAL A 72 -7.61 2.63 -2.82
C VAL A 72 -7.77 2.82 -4.32
N LEU A 73 -8.92 2.46 -4.88
CA LEU A 73 -9.19 2.52 -6.31
C LEU A 73 -9.20 3.96 -6.85
N PRO A 74 -9.83 4.97 -6.21
CA PRO A 74 -9.89 6.31 -6.78
C PRO A 74 -8.50 6.98 -6.91
N PRO A 75 -7.62 6.96 -5.88
CA PRO A 75 -6.25 7.45 -6.04
C PRO A 75 -5.49 6.69 -7.13
N LEU A 76 -5.62 5.36 -7.20
CA LEU A 76 -4.98 4.56 -8.25
C LEU A 76 -5.43 4.98 -9.65
N LEU A 77 -6.73 5.17 -9.86
CA LEU A 77 -7.29 5.59 -11.15
C LEU A 77 -6.86 7.02 -11.51
N ILE A 78 -6.92 7.95 -10.57
CA ILE A 78 -6.48 9.34 -10.78
C ILE A 78 -5.00 9.35 -11.19
N MET A 79 -4.14 8.63 -10.46
CA MET A 79 -2.72 8.53 -10.75
C MET A 79 -2.47 7.89 -12.13
N LEU A 80 -3.19 6.82 -12.46
CA LEU A 80 -3.10 6.16 -13.76
C LEU A 80 -3.47 7.12 -14.91
N VAL A 81 -4.59 7.84 -14.78
CA VAL A 81 -5.04 8.81 -15.78
C VAL A 81 -4.01 9.92 -15.95
N ILE A 82 -3.47 10.46 -14.85
CA ILE A 82 -2.41 11.49 -14.90
C ILE A 82 -1.18 10.95 -15.65
N TYR A 83 -0.72 9.73 -15.36
CA TYR A 83 0.44 9.16 -16.05
C TYR A 83 0.19 8.88 -17.53
N VAL A 84 -0.98 8.36 -17.89
CA VAL A 84 -1.35 8.17 -19.29
C VAL A 84 -1.36 9.51 -20.00
N LYS A 85 -1.92 10.56 -19.40
CA LYS A 85 -1.90 11.93 -19.97
C LYS A 85 -0.47 12.45 -20.13
N ILE A 86 0.39 12.29 -19.13
CA ILE A 86 1.80 12.70 -19.21
C ILE A 86 2.52 11.94 -20.34
N PHE A 87 2.32 10.62 -20.43
CA PHE A 87 2.91 9.80 -21.48
C PHE A 87 2.43 10.19 -22.88
N LEU A 88 1.14 10.47 -23.04
CA LEU A 88 0.57 10.92 -24.31
C LEU A 88 1.10 12.32 -24.70
N VAL A 89 1.21 13.24 -23.76
CA VAL A 89 1.79 14.57 -23.99
C VAL A 89 3.26 14.44 -24.37
N ALA A 90 4.02 13.62 -23.66
CA ALA A 90 5.42 13.32 -23.97
C ALA A 90 5.58 12.75 -25.39
N CYS A 91 4.75 11.78 -25.78
CA CYS A 91 4.77 11.21 -27.13
C CYS A 91 4.47 12.27 -28.20
N ARG A 92 3.48 13.14 -27.98
CA ARG A 92 3.15 14.24 -28.89
C ARG A 92 4.27 15.27 -28.98
N GLN A 93 4.95 15.56 -27.88
CA GLN A 93 6.08 16.48 -27.86
C GLN A 93 7.29 15.89 -28.61
N LEU A 94 7.60 14.62 -28.40
CA LEU A 94 8.66 13.91 -29.15
C LEU A 94 8.42 13.94 -30.67
N GLN A 95 7.15 13.85 -31.10
CA GLN A 95 6.78 13.95 -32.52
C GLN A 95 6.91 15.37 -33.10
N ARG A 96 6.86 16.43 -32.27
CA ARG A 96 6.99 17.84 -32.69
C ARG A 96 8.41 18.40 -32.55
N MET A 97 9.30 17.72 -31.85
CA MET A 97 10.56 18.27 -31.34
C MET A 97 11.78 18.13 -32.27
N GLU A 98 11.62 17.92 -33.58
CA GLU A 98 12.76 17.95 -34.51
C GLU A 98 13.53 19.30 -34.54
N LEU A 99 13.06 20.37 -33.87
CA LEU A 99 13.56 21.74 -34.07
C LEU A 99 14.08 22.52 -32.84
N MET A 100 14.05 22.03 -31.60
CA MET A 100 14.59 22.77 -30.44
C MET A 100 15.23 21.89 -29.34
N ASP A 101 16.54 22.02 -29.15
CA ASP A 101 17.37 21.18 -28.26
C ASP A 101 17.19 21.50 -26.75
N HIS A 102 16.93 22.76 -26.39
CA HIS A 102 16.80 23.15 -24.97
C HIS A 102 15.53 22.59 -24.31
N SER A 103 14.39 22.64 -25.02
CA SER A 103 13.11 22.09 -24.53
C SER A 103 13.12 20.57 -24.39
N ARG A 104 14.00 19.87 -25.13
CA ARG A 104 14.17 18.42 -25.06
C ARG A 104 14.73 17.96 -23.71
N THR A 105 15.70 18.68 -23.16
CA THR A 105 16.35 18.31 -21.88
C THR A 105 15.41 18.44 -20.68
N VAL A 106 14.62 19.52 -20.63
CA VAL A 106 13.61 19.74 -19.58
C VAL A 106 12.52 18.68 -19.65
N LEU A 107 11.99 18.42 -20.85
CA LEU A 107 10.97 17.38 -21.05
C LEU A 107 11.48 15.99 -20.68
N GLN A 108 12.72 15.63 -21.05
CA GLN A 108 13.31 14.35 -20.67
C GLN A 108 13.42 14.18 -19.15
N ARG A 109 13.75 15.26 -18.42
CA ARG A 109 13.80 15.25 -16.96
C ARG A 109 12.42 15.06 -16.35
N GLU A 110 11.40 15.73 -16.87
CA GLU A 110 10.00 15.56 -16.45
C GLU A 110 9.49 14.15 -16.73
N ILE A 111 9.78 13.59 -17.91
CA ILE A 111 9.44 12.20 -18.27
C ILE A 111 10.15 11.21 -17.34
N HIS A 112 11.42 11.44 -17.03
CA HIS A 112 12.16 10.57 -16.12
C HIS A 112 11.55 10.57 -14.71
N ALA A 113 11.16 11.75 -14.21
CA ALA A 113 10.44 11.88 -12.94
C ALA A 113 9.06 11.21 -13.00
N ALA A 114 8.29 11.39 -14.08
CA ALA A 114 6.99 10.75 -14.25
C ALA A 114 7.08 9.22 -14.35
N LYS A 115 8.03 8.69 -15.14
CA LYS A 115 8.37 7.26 -15.21
C LYS A 115 8.74 6.74 -13.82
N SER A 116 9.37 7.60 -13.02
CA SER A 116 9.70 7.27 -11.65
C SER A 116 8.47 7.02 -10.80
N LEU A 117 7.57 7.98 -10.79
CA LEU A 117 6.33 7.87 -10.03
C LEU A 117 5.43 6.73 -10.55
N ALA A 118 5.39 6.49 -11.86
CA ALA A 118 4.61 5.40 -12.46
C ALA A 118 5.03 4.02 -11.95
N VAL A 119 6.32 3.75 -11.78
CA VAL A 119 6.79 2.47 -11.22
C VAL A 119 6.45 2.37 -9.72
N ILE A 120 6.48 3.48 -8.95
CA ILE A 120 6.04 3.46 -7.53
C ILE A 120 4.57 3.04 -7.47
N VAL A 121 3.72 3.66 -8.29
CA VAL A 121 2.29 3.33 -8.33
C VAL A 121 2.04 1.92 -8.86
N GLY A 122 2.80 1.46 -9.84
CA GLY A 122 2.72 0.09 -10.34
C GLY A 122 3.07 -0.95 -9.27
N VAL A 123 4.16 -0.74 -8.53
CA VAL A 123 4.53 -1.61 -7.40
C VAL A 123 3.44 -1.57 -6.31
N PHE A 124 2.96 -0.37 -5.96
CA PHE A 124 1.87 -0.23 -4.99
C PHE A 124 0.64 -1.03 -5.41
N ALA A 125 0.21 -0.90 -6.67
CA ALA A 125 -0.91 -1.69 -7.20
C ALA A 125 -0.61 -3.19 -7.15
N LEU A 126 0.57 -3.64 -7.58
CA LEU A 126 0.94 -5.07 -7.55
C LEU A 126 0.97 -5.63 -6.13
N CYS A 127 1.35 -4.83 -5.13
CA CYS A 127 1.40 -5.25 -3.74
C CYS A 127 0.00 -5.30 -3.08
N TRP A 128 -0.87 -4.36 -3.41
CA TRP A 128 -2.18 -4.21 -2.77
C TRP A 128 -3.33 -4.91 -3.51
N LEU A 129 -3.27 -5.02 -4.84
CA LEU A 129 -4.34 -5.65 -5.62
C LEU A 129 -4.64 -7.10 -5.19
N PRO A 130 -3.65 -7.98 -4.93
CA PRO A 130 -3.94 -9.37 -4.59
C PRO A 130 -4.82 -9.53 -3.34
N VAL A 131 -4.56 -8.74 -2.28
CA VAL A 131 -5.39 -8.79 -1.07
C VAL A 131 -6.79 -8.24 -1.31
N HIS A 132 -6.92 -7.16 -2.09
CA HIS A 132 -8.24 -6.62 -2.44
C HIS A 132 -9.05 -7.56 -3.33
N VAL A 133 -8.40 -8.25 -4.28
CA VAL A 133 -9.05 -9.26 -5.13
C VAL A 133 -9.57 -10.42 -4.28
N ILE A 134 -8.78 -10.91 -3.33
CA ILE A 134 -9.21 -11.96 -2.39
C ILE A 134 -10.40 -11.48 -1.54
N ASN A 135 -10.36 -10.24 -1.04
CA ASN A 135 -11.47 -9.67 -0.27
C ASN A 135 -12.76 -9.54 -1.11
N CYS A 136 -12.64 -9.09 -2.37
CA CYS A 136 -13.76 -9.03 -3.31
C CYS A 136 -14.34 -10.42 -3.60
N ALA A 137 -13.48 -11.42 -3.85
CA ALA A 137 -13.90 -12.81 -4.08
C ALA A 137 -14.55 -13.44 -2.85
N THR A 138 -14.02 -13.14 -1.65
CA THR A 138 -14.58 -13.57 -0.36
C THR A 138 -15.99 -12.99 -0.17
N LEU A 139 -16.22 -11.74 -0.57
CA LEU A 139 -17.52 -11.08 -0.47
C LEU A 139 -18.52 -11.59 -1.52
N SER A 140 -18.09 -11.80 -2.77
CA SER A 140 -18.97 -12.20 -3.87
C SER A 140 -19.32 -13.69 -3.87
N GLN A 141 -18.42 -14.54 -3.35
CA GLN A 141 -18.59 -15.99 -3.32
C GLN A 141 -18.35 -16.57 -1.91
N PRO A 142 -19.37 -16.60 -1.05
CA PRO A 142 -19.26 -17.12 0.32
C PRO A 142 -18.87 -18.61 0.40
N ALA A 143 -19.17 -19.39 -0.65
CA ALA A 143 -18.75 -20.80 -0.73
C ALA A 143 -17.22 -20.91 -0.91
N TRP A 144 -16.65 -20.12 -1.83
CA TRP A 144 -15.21 -20.05 -2.04
C TRP A 144 -14.48 -19.49 -0.81
N ALA A 145 -15.08 -18.54 -0.09
CA ALA A 145 -14.53 -18.00 1.15
C ALA A 145 -14.24 -19.08 2.21
N LYS A 146 -15.03 -20.16 2.26
CA LYS A 146 -14.83 -21.28 3.18
C LYS A 146 -13.76 -22.27 2.72
N GLU A 147 -13.53 -22.36 1.42
CA GLU A 147 -12.60 -23.32 0.80
C GLU A 147 -11.26 -22.67 0.41
N LYS A 148 -11.12 -21.35 0.56
CA LYS A 148 -9.90 -20.64 0.16
C LYS A 148 -8.71 -21.16 0.98
N PRO A 149 -7.57 -21.42 0.33
CA PRO A 149 -6.40 -21.89 1.05
C PRO A 149 -5.76 -20.76 1.88
N GLU A 150 -5.40 -21.07 3.13
CA GLU A 150 -4.78 -20.10 4.04
C GLU A 150 -3.47 -19.50 3.49
N TRP A 151 -2.69 -20.29 2.76
CA TRP A 151 -1.42 -19.83 2.17
C TRP A 151 -1.63 -18.68 1.17
N ALA A 152 -2.75 -18.65 0.45
CA ALA A 152 -3.04 -17.61 -0.52
C ALA A 152 -3.36 -16.29 0.18
N THR A 153 -4.17 -16.34 1.24
CA THR A 153 -4.47 -15.18 2.10
C THR A 153 -3.20 -14.65 2.77
N ASN A 154 -2.39 -15.54 3.36
CA ASN A 154 -1.15 -15.15 4.03
C ASN A 154 -0.13 -14.54 3.07
N THR A 155 -0.03 -15.07 1.84
CA THR A 155 0.85 -14.52 0.81
C THR A 155 0.38 -13.15 0.35
N ALA A 156 -0.92 -12.94 0.16
CA ALA A 156 -1.47 -11.64 -0.20
C ALA A 156 -1.25 -10.59 0.89
N ILE A 157 -1.42 -10.97 2.17
CA ILE A 157 -1.12 -10.10 3.32
C ILE A 157 0.37 -9.77 3.33
N LEU A 158 1.25 -10.77 3.22
CA LEU A 158 2.70 -10.57 3.19
C LEU A 158 3.11 -9.62 2.07
N LEU A 159 2.54 -9.80 0.88
CA LEU A 159 2.82 -8.97 -0.28
C LEU A 159 2.37 -7.52 -0.08
N SER A 160 1.23 -7.30 0.58
CA SER A 160 0.77 -5.95 0.94
C SER A 160 1.74 -5.25 1.91
N HIS A 161 2.31 -5.99 2.87
CA HIS A 161 3.32 -5.47 3.80
C HIS A 161 4.68 -5.24 3.12
N ALA A 162 5.04 -6.06 2.13
CA ALA A 162 6.28 -5.90 1.36
C ALA A 162 6.35 -4.54 0.65
N ASN A 163 5.21 -3.89 0.34
CA ASN A 163 5.16 -2.53 -0.20
C ASN A 163 6.00 -1.52 0.61
N SER A 164 6.00 -1.64 1.94
CA SER A 164 6.78 -0.77 2.82
C SER A 164 8.29 -0.95 2.65
N VAL A 165 8.76 -2.17 2.36
CA VAL A 165 10.18 -2.49 2.14
C VAL A 165 10.64 -2.02 0.77
N VAL A 166 9.76 -2.08 -0.23
CA VAL A 166 10.10 -1.66 -1.59
C VAL A 166 10.29 -0.14 -1.69
N ASN A 167 9.64 0.65 -0.84
CA ASN A 167 9.75 2.11 -0.84
C ASN A 167 11.23 2.59 -0.75
N PRO A 168 12.03 2.28 0.28
CA PRO A 168 13.46 2.65 0.33
C PRO A 168 14.28 2.20 -0.89
N ILE A 169 14.04 0.99 -1.40
CA ILE A 169 14.74 0.43 -2.57
C ILE A 169 14.45 1.25 -3.82
N VAL A 170 13.17 1.63 -4.01
CA VAL A 170 12.75 2.46 -5.13
C VAL A 170 13.33 3.88 -5.03
N TYR A 171 13.40 4.46 -3.83
CA TYR A 171 14.04 5.76 -3.64
C TYR A 171 15.56 5.69 -3.88
N ALA A 172 16.24 4.68 -3.34
CA ALA A 172 17.69 4.49 -3.48
C ALA A 172 18.11 4.16 -4.92
N SER A 173 17.29 3.42 -5.68
CA SER A 173 17.61 3.11 -7.09
C SER A 173 17.49 4.33 -8.02
N ARG A 174 16.71 5.35 -7.65
CA ARG A 174 16.36 6.45 -8.55
C ARG A 174 16.94 7.81 -8.20
N ASN A 175 17.13 8.10 -6.93
CA ASN A 175 17.76 9.34 -6.53
C ASN A 175 19.25 9.09 -6.29
N ARG A 176 20.10 9.62 -7.19
CA ARG A 176 21.57 9.48 -7.08
C ARG A 176 22.11 10.05 -5.77
N ASP A 177 21.53 11.15 -5.29
CA ASP A 177 21.93 11.78 -4.03
C ASP A 177 21.55 10.89 -2.84
N PHE A 178 20.36 10.27 -2.91
CA PHE A 178 19.90 9.33 -1.88
C PHE A 178 20.75 8.05 -1.89
N ARG A 179 21.10 7.53 -3.07
CA ARG A 179 22.00 6.39 -3.23
C ARG A 179 23.38 6.67 -2.64
N TYR A 180 23.92 7.86 -2.90
CA TYR A 180 25.22 8.28 -2.39
C TYR A 180 25.19 8.36 -0.86
N ALA A 181 24.17 9.01 -0.28
CA ALA A 181 24.00 9.06 1.17
C ALA A 181 23.85 7.67 1.80
N PHE A 182 23.07 6.77 1.19
CA PHE A 182 22.88 5.40 1.67
C PHE A 182 24.19 4.61 1.64
N HIS A 183 24.96 4.74 0.55
CA HIS A 183 26.28 4.10 0.43
C HIS A 183 27.28 4.68 1.44
N GLN A 184 27.27 5.99 1.67
CA GLN A 184 28.11 6.63 2.67
C GLN A 184 27.80 6.13 4.09
N ILE A 185 26.52 6.00 4.44
CA ILE A 185 26.08 5.44 5.72
C ILE A 185 26.53 3.98 5.84
N ILE A 186 26.23 3.13 4.86
CA ILE A 186 26.62 1.71 4.90
C ILE A 186 28.14 1.56 4.97
N SER A 187 28.90 2.33 4.20
CA SER A 187 30.36 2.28 4.22
C SER A 187 30.95 2.65 5.59
N ARG A 188 30.33 3.60 6.32
CA ARG A 188 30.76 3.96 7.68
C ARG A 188 30.44 2.91 8.73
N PHE A 189 29.38 2.11 8.55
CA PHE A 189 28.98 1.08 9.51
C PHE A 189 29.53 -0.31 9.18
N CYS A 190 29.83 -0.60 7.91
CA CYS A 190 30.31 -1.91 7.45
C CYS A 190 31.81 -1.95 7.15
N VAL A 191 32.48 -0.81 6.93
CA VAL A 191 33.94 -0.75 6.87
C VAL A 191 34.42 -0.35 8.27
N PRO A 192 35.06 -1.25 9.04
CA PRO A 192 35.78 -0.83 10.23
C PRO A 192 36.77 0.25 9.76
N LEU A 193 36.76 1.43 10.39
CA LEU A 193 37.91 2.32 10.26
C LEU A 193 39.15 1.44 10.51
N PRO A 194 40.12 1.39 9.58
CA PRO A 194 41.46 1.05 10.01
C PRO A 194 41.77 2.08 11.09
N GLU A 195 41.88 1.63 12.34
CA GLU A 195 42.61 2.35 13.36
C GLU A 195 43.99 2.64 12.74
N LEU A 196 44.15 3.85 12.20
CA LEU A 196 45.48 4.42 12.01
C LEU A 196 45.97 4.77 13.42
N ASP A 197 46.46 3.71 14.05
CA ASP A 197 47.19 3.64 15.30
C ASP A 197 48.57 4.30 15.11
N LYS A 198 48.92 5.20 16.05
CA LYS A 198 50.26 5.71 16.42
C LYS A 198 50.95 6.77 15.55
#